data_AF-A0A3M2CL83-F1
#
_entry.id   AF-A0A3M2CL83-F1
#
_cell.length_a   1.000
_cell.length_b   1.000
_cell.length_c   1.000
_cell.angle_alpha   90.00
_cell.angle_beta   90.00
_cell.angle_gamma   90.00
#
_symmetry.space_group_name_H-M   'P 1'
#
loop_
_entity.id
_entity.type
_entity.pdbx_description
1 polymer ?
#
loop_
_entity_poly.entity_id
_entity_poly.type
_entity_poly.pdbx_seq_one_letter_code
_entity_poly.pdbx_strand_id
1 'polypeptide(L)'
;MVILRPNQVAFGTAVWPRVERVTIDRLAARTVREWSDDGPNLVFADVPERLVRARVWQSLDQTTLGAPLPGALAEVRIELSPGADEGRRLVRFDAVVESVTHEVSQSRTVRVISLLAVSDAGDEDPITITDAS
;
A
#
# COMPACT_ATOMS: atom_id res chain seq x y z
N MET A 1 6.21 -1.07 8.38
CA MET A 1 5.36 -1.98 7.57
C MET A 1 4.10 -2.28 8.35
N VAL A 2 2.94 -2.18 7.71
CA VAL A 2 1.65 -2.63 8.23
C VAL A 2 1.11 -3.71 7.29
N ILE A 3 0.52 -4.77 7.83
CA ILE A 3 -0.13 -5.83 7.06
C ILE A 3 -1.62 -5.83 7.42
N LEU A 4 -2.44 -5.68 6.39
CA LEU A 4 -3.90 -5.63 6.49
C LEU A 4 -4.49 -6.88 5.83
N ARG A 5 -5.57 -7.40 6.43
CA ARG A 5 -6.41 -8.46 5.85
C ARG A 5 -7.78 -7.85 5.56
N PRO A 6 -7.96 -7.27 4.37
CA PRO A 6 -9.18 -6.53 4.07
C PRO A 6 -10.35 -7.44 3.75
N ASN A 7 -11.54 -6.94 4.02
CA ASN A 7 -12.78 -7.54 3.56
C ASN A 7 -13.03 -7.18 2.10
N GLN A 8 -12.74 -5.94 1.75
CA GLN A 8 -12.91 -5.39 0.41
C GLN A 8 -11.81 -4.38 0.10
N VAL A 9 -11.37 -4.37 -1.15
CA VAL A 9 -10.46 -3.36 -1.69
C VAL A 9 -11.03 -2.83 -2.99
N ALA A 10 -10.98 -1.52 -3.18
CA ALA A 10 -11.35 -0.86 -4.42
C ALA A 10 -10.23 0.06 -4.90
N PHE A 11 -10.13 0.22 -6.22
CA PHE A 11 -9.24 1.15 -6.90
C PHE A 11 -10.06 1.97 -7.90
N GLY A 12 -10.30 3.24 -7.57
CA GLY A 12 -11.28 4.08 -8.24
C GLY A 12 -12.69 3.51 -8.12
N THR A 13 -13.26 3.11 -9.26
CA THR A 13 -14.58 2.46 -9.36
C THR A 13 -14.48 0.93 -9.42
N ALA A 14 -13.29 0.38 -9.62
CA ALA A 14 -13.10 -1.06 -9.73
C ALA A 14 -12.95 -1.70 -8.35
N VAL A 15 -13.81 -2.64 -8.02
CA VAL A 15 -13.66 -3.48 -6.82
C VAL A 15 -12.76 -4.67 -7.14
N TRP A 16 -11.75 -4.90 -6.31
CA TRP A 16 -10.86 -6.05 -6.43
C TRP A 16 -11.34 -7.18 -5.53
N PRO A 17 -11.92 -8.26 -6.11
CA PRO A 17 -12.37 -9.38 -5.32
C PRO A 17 -11.19 -10.18 -4.77
N ARG A 18 -11.39 -10.89 -3.65
CA ARG A 18 -10.46 -11.88 -3.11
C ARG A 18 -9.04 -11.35 -2.89
N VAL A 19 -8.95 -10.12 -2.39
CA VAL A 19 -7.70 -9.60 -1.84
C VAL A 19 -7.40 -10.35 -0.55
N GLU A 20 -6.27 -11.03 -0.52
CA GLU A 20 -5.88 -11.85 0.63
C GLU A 20 -5.15 -11.02 1.68
N ARG A 21 -4.35 -10.05 1.23
CA ARG A 21 -3.68 -9.09 2.10
C ARG A 21 -3.30 -7.83 1.33
N VAL A 22 -3.18 -6.75 2.08
CA VAL A 22 -2.53 -5.51 1.63
C VAL A 22 -1.40 -5.21 2.59
N THR A 23 -0.22 -4.88 2.08
CA THR A 23 0.86 -4.34 2.90
C THR A 23 1.07 -2.88 2.57
N ILE A 24 1.42 -2.12 3.59
CA ILE A 24 1.71 -0.70 3.47
C ILE A 24 3.08 -0.47 4.10
N ASP A 25 4.01 -0.04 3.27
CA ASP A 25 5.41 0.20 3.60
C ASP A 25 5.70 1.70 3.52
N ARG A 26 6.30 2.25 4.57
CA ARG A 26 6.89 3.59 4.56
C ARG A 26 8.39 3.41 4.44
N LEU A 27 8.96 3.87 3.34
CA LEU A 27 10.35 3.66 2.95
C LEU A 27 11.08 5.00 2.89
N ALA A 28 12.33 5.03 3.35
CA ALA A 28 13.23 6.14 3.08
C ALA A 28 13.65 6.11 1.62
N ALA A 29 13.28 7.14 0.84
CA ALA A 29 13.73 7.29 -0.54
C ALA A 29 15.14 7.88 -0.58
N ARG A 30 15.39 8.86 0.29
CA ARG A 30 16.68 9.51 0.48
C ARG A 30 16.98 9.64 1.96
N THR A 31 18.20 9.30 2.36
CA THR A 31 18.69 9.48 3.73
C THR A 31 19.86 10.45 3.72
N VAL A 32 19.80 11.46 4.57
CA VAL A 32 20.90 12.39 4.84
C VAL A 32 21.56 11.93 6.14
N ARG A 33 22.89 11.89 6.15
CA ARG A 33 23.69 11.43 7.29
C ARG A 33 24.92 12.29 7.43
N GLU A 34 25.29 12.59 8.66
CA GLU A 34 26.48 13.38 8.98
C GLU A 34 27.23 12.71 10.13
N TRP A 35 28.55 12.70 10.02
CA TRP A 35 29.48 12.25 11.04
C TRP A 35 30.31 13.45 11.50
N SER A 36 30.59 13.54 12.80
CA SER A 36 31.59 14.46 13.31
C SER A 36 32.99 13.88 13.18
N ASP A 37 34.00 14.74 13.22
CA ASP A 37 35.40 14.32 13.32
C ASP A 37 35.76 13.74 14.70
N ASP A 38 34.91 13.94 15.73
CA ASP A 38 35.16 13.55 17.12
C ASP A 38 34.95 12.05 17.42
N GLY A 39 34.51 11.25 16.44
CA GLY A 39 34.32 9.82 16.65
C GLY A 39 33.59 9.09 15.53
N PRO A 40 33.45 7.76 15.63
CA PRO A 40 32.89 6.92 14.55
C PRO A 40 31.36 6.97 14.44
N ASN A 41 30.68 7.74 15.29
CA ASN A 41 29.22 7.75 15.39
C ASN A 41 28.59 8.89 14.58
N LEU A 42 27.38 8.65 14.09
CA LEU A 42 26.56 9.67 13.43
C LEU A 42 26.19 10.79 14.40
N VAL A 43 26.28 12.03 13.94
CA VAL A 43 25.79 13.22 14.68
C VAL A 43 24.48 13.75 14.12
N PHE A 44 24.17 13.44 12.87
CA PHE A 44 22.88 13.77 12.25
C PHE A 44 22.42 12.65 11.32
N ALA A 45 21.12 12.39 11.33
CA ALA A 45 20.46 11.52 10.37
C ALA A 45 19.03 12.00 10.13
N ASP A 46 18.65 12.11 8.85
CA ASP A 46 17.31 12.52 8.44
C ASP A 46 16.87 11.80 7.16
N VAL A 47 15.55 11.78 6.91
CA VAL A 47 14.91 11.17 5.74
C VAL A 47 14.00 12.23 5.09
N PRO A 48 14.58 13.17 4.31
CA PRO A 48 13.80 14.26 3.71
C PRO A 48 12.80 13.76 2.66
N GLU A 49 13.03 12.57 2.08
CA GLU A 49 12.15 11.99 1.08
C GLU A 49 11.69 10.61 1.53
N ARG A 50 10.37 10.43 1.58
CA ARG A 50 9.71 9.18 1.97
C ARG A 50 8.84 8.69 0.85
N LEU A 51 8.82 7.39 0.63
CA LEU A 51 7.88 6.72 -0.26
C LEU A 51 6.90 5.90 0.57
N VAL A 52 5.63 5.93 0.18
CA VAL A 52 4.61 5.07 0.77
C VAL A 52 4.16 4.09 -0.30
N ARG A 53 4.59 2.83 -0.16
CA ARG A 53 4.27 1.76 -1.11
C ARG A 53 3.21 0.84 -0.52
N ALA A 54 2.11 0.68 -1.23
CA ALA A 54 1.14 -0.35 -0.94
C ALA A 54 1.33 -1.53 -1.90
N ARG A 55 1.17 -2.75 -1.41
CA ARG A 55 1.14 -3.96 -2.25
C ARG A 55 -0.14 -4.70 -1.97
N VAL A 56 -0.82 -5.14 -3.02
CA VAL A 56 -2.08 -5.89 -2.94
C VAL A 56 -1.86 -7.29 -3.49
N TRP A 57 -2.09 -8.30 -2.66
CA TRP A 57 -2.04 -9.70 -3.05
C TRP A 57 -3.46 -10.18 -3.29
N GLN A 58 -3.77 -10.49 -4.54
CA GLN A 58 -5.09 -10.89 -4.96
C GLN A 58 -5.08 -12.32 -5.48
N SER A 59 -5.97 -13.15 -4.93
CA SER A 59 -6.20 -14.50 -5.45
C SER A 59 -6.91 -14.42 -6.79
N LEU A 60 -6.35 -15.07 -7.82
CA LEU A 60 -7.00 -15.14 -9.13
C LEU A 60 -7.82 -16.42 -9.28
N ASP A 61 -8.98 -16.30 -9.92
CA ASP A 61 -9.71 -17.42 -10.52
C ASP A 61 -9.82 -17.26 -12.03
N GLN A 62 -10.45 -18.24 -12.68
CA GLN A 62 -10.65 -18.24 -14.13
C GLN A 62 -11.48 -17.07 -14.66
N THR A 63 -12.17 -16.31 -13.79
CA THR A 63 -13.08 -15.22 -14.20
C THR A 63 -12.48 -13.83 -14.02
N THR A 64 -11.36 -13.71 -13.29
CA THR A 64 -10.76 -12.42 -12.94
C THR A 64 -9.76 -11.96 -14.00
N LEU A 65 -10.25 -11.36 -15.09
CA LEU A 65 -9.41 -10.86 -16.19
C LEU A 65 -9.07 -9.37 -16.09
N GLY A 66 -9.83 -8.58 -15.32
CA GLY A 66 -9.58 -7.15 -15.15
C GLY A 66 -8.39 -6.91 -14.22
N ALA A 67 -7.31 -6.33 -14.74
CA ALA A 67 -6.18 -5.80 -13.97
C ALA A 67 -6.08 -4.29 -14.19
N PRO A 68 -5.69 -3.50 -13.17
CA PRO A 68 -5.34 -2.10 -13.42
C PRO A 68 -4.09 -2.04 -14.32
N LEU A 69 -4.00 -1.01 -15.16
CA LEU A 69 -2.83 -0.80 -15.99
C LEU A 69 -1.73 -0.09 -15.17
N PRO A 70 -0.44 -0.46 -15.33
CA PRO A 70 0.66 0.34 -14.82
C PRO A 70 0.55 1.80 -15.29
N GLY A 71 0.80 2.74 -14.39
CA GLY A 71 0.63 4.18 -14.60
C GLY A 71 -0.78 4.71 -14.31
N ALA A 72 -1.78 3.85 -14.08
CA ALA A 72 -3.10 4.31 -13.67
C ALA A 72 -3.05 4.93 -12.27
N LEU A 73 -3.65 6.12 -12.11
CA LEU A 73 -3.83 6.85 -10.85
C LEU A 73 -5.31 6.75 -10.43
N ALA A 74 -5.58 6.33 -9.20
CA ALA A 74 -6.91 6.39 -8.61
C ALA A 74 -6.86 6.28 -7.08
N GLU A 75 -7.97 6.62 -6.43
CA GLU A 75 -8.17 6.40 -4.99
C GLU A 75 -8.23 4.90 -4.67
N VAL A 76 -7.44 4.46 -3.70
CA VAL A 76 -7.50 3.15 -3.09
C VAL A 76 -8.39 3.23 -1.85
N ARG A 77 -9.38 2.34 -1.75
CA ARG A 77 -10.23 2.18 -0.56
C ARG A 77 -10.08 0.77 -0.01
N ILE A 78 -9.75 0.64 1.26
CA ILE A 78 -9.54 -0.65 1.94
C ILE A 78 -10.48 -0.69 3.15
N GLU A 79 -11.43 -1.62 3.10
CA GLU A 79 -12.36 -1.85 4.20
C GLU A 79 -11.86 -2.98 5.09
N LEU A 80 -11.76 -2.70 6.38
CA LEU A 80 -11.35 -3.62 7.43
C LEU A 80 -12.56 -3.82 8.36
N SER A 81 -12.96 -5.06 8.60
CA SER A 81 -13.94 -5.40 9.64
C SER A 81 -13.27 -6.33 10.66
N PRO A 82 -12.67 -5.76 11.73
CA PRO A 82 -12.06 -6.57 12.78
C PRO A 82 -13.14 -7.27 13.64
N GLY A 83 -13.59 -8.45 13.21
CA GLY A 83 -14.56 -9.23 13.99
C GLY A 83 -15.91 -8.53 14.21
N ALA A 84 -16.75 -9.08 15.08
CA ALA A 84 -18.10 -8.57 15.34
C ALA A 84 -18.13 -7.37 16.31
N ASP A 85 -17.13 -7.24 17.17
CA ASP A 85 -17.13 -6.28 18.29
C ASP A 85 -16.24 -5.05 18.08
N GLU A 86 -15.30 -5.07 17.12
CA GLU A 86 -14.51 -3.88 16.79
C GLU A 86 -15.09 -3.22 15.54
N GLY A 87 -15.34 -1.90 15.63
CA GLY A 87 -15.93 -1.11 14.55
C GLY A 87 -15.17 -1.24 13.22
N ARG A 88 -15.90 -1.08 12.11
CA ARG A 88 -15.30 -1.12 10.78
C ARG A 88 -14.31 0.03 10.63
N ARG A 89 -13.21 -0.20 9.94
CA ARG A 89 -12.23 0.84 9.60
C ARG A 89 -12.07 0.94 8.10
N LEU A 90 -11.86 2.15 7.64
CA LEU A 90 -11.66 2.48 6.24
C LEU A 90 -10.34 3.20 6.06
N VAL A 91 -9.45 2.60 5.28
CA VAL A 91 -8.18 3.19 4.86
C VAL A 91 -8.33 3.73 3.45
N ARG A 92 -7.93 4.99 3.23
CA ARG A 92 -8.01 5.68 1.93
C ARG A 92 -6.70 6.38 1.60
N PHE A 93 -6.34 6.38 0.32
CA PHE A 93 -5.21 7.13 -0.23
C PHE A 93 -5.26 7.11 -1.76
N ASP A 94 -4.76 8.15 -2.42
CA ASP A 94 -4.53 8.12 -3.88
C ASP A 94 -3.24 7.37 -4.20
N ALA A 95 -3.26 6.56 -5.26
CA ALA A 95 -2.08 5.80 -5.65
C ALA A 95 -1.95 5.58 -7.16
N VAL A 96 -0.71 5.53 -7.61
CA VAL A 96 -0.33 5.11 -8.96
C VAL A 96 0.05 3.63 -8.95
N VAL A 97 -0.41 2.89 -9.96
CA VAL A 97 0.00 1.50 -10.16
C VAL A 97 1.42 1.47 -10.74
N GLU A 98 2.40 1.03 -9.95
CA GLU A 98 3.78 0.89 -10.40
C GLU A 98 3.94 -0.37 -11.27
N SER A 99 3.36 -1.49 -10.84
CA SER A 99 3.50 -2.77 -11.54
C SER A 99 2.39 -3.74 -11.16
N VAL A 100 2.13 -4.68 -12.06
CA VAL A 100 1.25 -5.83 -11.83
C VAL A 100 2.02 -7.08 -12.21
N THR A 101 2.34 -7.91 -11.23
CA THR A 101 3.05 -9.18 -11.42
C THR A 101 2.16 -10.35 -11.03
N HIS A 102 2.51 -11.54 -11.53
CA HIS A 102 1.78 -12.77 -11.22
C HIS A 102 2.76 -13.77 -10.61
N GLU A 103 2.37 -14.32 -9.47
CA GLU A 103 3.06 -15.40 -8.79
C GLU A 103 2.21 -16.67 -8.96
N VAL A 104 2.74 -17.63 -9.71
CA VAL A 104 2.08 -18.91 -9.96
C VAL A 104 2.83 -20.00 -9.22
N SER A 105 2.10 -20.74 -8.39
CA SER A 105 2.57 -21.95 -7.70
C SER A 105 1.61 -23.10 -7.98
N GLN A 106 2.02 -24.33 -7.64
CA GLN A 106 1.21 -25.54 -7.91
C GLN A 106 -0.21 -25.49 -7.34
N SER A 107 -0.40 -24.78 -6.22
CA SER A 107 -1.68 -24.71 -5.51
C SER A 107 -2.38 -23.36 -5.59
N ARG A 108 -1.71 -22.33 -6.15
CA ARG A 108 -2.19 -20.95 -6.04
C ARG A 108 -1.64 -20.05 -7.13
N THR A 109 -2.53 -19.25 -7.71
CA THR A 109 -2.19 -18.16 -8.62
C THR A 109 -2.55 -16.84 -7.95
N VAL A 110 -1.56 -15.97 -7.76
CA VAL A 110 -1.71 -14.68 -7.09
C VAL A 110 -1.29 -13.58 -8.04
N ARG A 111 -2.08 -12.52 -8.09
CA ARG A 111 -1.69 -11.26 -8.69
C ARG A 111 -1.18 -10.32 -7.60
N VAL A 112 0.02 -9.77 -7.79
CA VAL A 112 0.61 -8.78 -6.89
C VAL A 112 0.60 -7.43 -7.60
N ILE A 113 -0.18 -6.50 -7.06
CA ILE A 113 -0.31 -5.13 -7.58
C ILE A 113 0.51 -4.23 -6.67
N SER A 114 1.55 -3.60 -7.21
CA SER A 114 2.35 -2.61 -6.48
C SER A 114 1.84 -1.21 -6.78
N LEU A 115 1.60 -0.46 -5.71
CA LEU A 115 1.01 0.87 -5.72
C LEU A 115 1.96 1.84 -5.01
N LEU A 116 2.15 3.01 -5.59
CA LEU A 116 2.82 4.13 -4.94
C LEU A 116 1.78 5.14 -4.52
N ALA A 117 1.63 5.35 -3.20
CA ALA A 117 0.70 6.34 -2.68
C ALA A 117 1.24 7.76 -2.91
N VAL A 118 0.35 8.68 -3.28
CA VAL A 118 0.65 10.06 -3.62
C VAL A 118 -0.01 10.97 -2.60
N SER A 119 0.73 11.97 -2.12
CA SER A 119 0.24 13.01 -1.21
C SER A 119 -0.07 14.26 -2.00
N ASP A 120 -1.20 14.91 -1.71
CA ASP A 120 -1.62 16.16 -2.37
C ASP A 120 -0.73 17.34 -1.98
N ALA A 121 -0.33 17.41 -0.70
CA ALA A 121 0.46 18.51 -0.13
C ALA A 121 1.97 18.23 -0.12
N GLY A 122 2.37 16.96 -0.16
CA GLY A 122 3.77 16.52 -0.20
C GLY A 122 4.47 16.47 1.17
N ASP A 123 3.92 17.10 2.20
CA ASP A 123 4.40 17.06 3.59
C ASP A 123 3.56 16.18 4.52
N GLU A 124 2.32 15.86 4.13
CA GLU A 124 1.41 14.97 4.87
C GLU A 124 1.56 13.48 4.45
N ASP A 125 1.25 12.58 5.39
CA ASP A 125 1.15 11.13 5.09
C ASP A 125 -0.05 10.90 4.15
N PRO A 126 0.15 10.30 2.97
CA PRO A 126 -0.94 10.11 2.01
C PRO A 126 -2.04 9.16 2.50
N ILE A 127 -1.84 8.44 3.60
CA ILE A 127 -2.76 7.43 4.10
C ILE A 127 -3.64 8.00 5.21
N THR A 128 -4.94 8.02 4.94
CA THR A 128 -5.97 8.38 5.91
C THR A 128 -6.67 7.12 6.44
N ILE A 129 -6.87 7.04 7.76
CA ILE A 129 -7.63 5.97 8.40
C ILE A 129 -8.80 6.60 9.14
N THR A 130 -10.01 6.12 8.86
CA THR A 130 -11.25 6.58 9.48
C THR A 130 -12.06 5.40 9.99
N ASP A 131 -12.88 5.63 11.01
CA ASP A 131 -13.91 4.66 11.39
C ASP A 131 -15.01 4.67 10.32
N ALA A 132 -15.38 3.49 9.84
CA ALA A 132 -16.48 3.31 8.92
C ALA A 132 -17.77 3.13 9.74
N SER A 133 -18.68 4.09 9.58
CA SER A 133 -20.03 4.08 10.15
C SER A 133 -20.88 2.92 9.62
#